data_AF-A0A3D0UU74-F1
#
_entry.id   AF-A0A3D0UU74-F1
#
_cell.length_a   1.000
_cell.length_b   1.000
_cell.length_c   1.000
_cell.angle_alpha   90.00
_cell.angle_beta   90.00
_cell.angle_gamma   90.00
#
_symmetry.space_group_name_H-M   'P 1'
#
loop_
_entity.id
_entity.type
_entity.pdbx_description
1 polymer ?
#
loop_
_entity_poly.entity_id
_entity_poly.type
_entity_poly.pdbx_seq_one_letter_code
_entity_poly.pdbx_strand_id
1 'polypeptide(L)'
;MDDILFTYEDIIFKNKWSIKWLNAYKDIKISRESGNQIKITFPSASVDNRHFFTNYILPKHILTDFDFQSYREIFSIQPTYTNCANIVSQTSDQYSLIFNAVNCKDTHLNFYQIKNLISFDSFKQSVESKADSIVDVYI
;
A
#
# COMPACT_ATOMS: atom_id res chain seq x y z
N MET A 1 1.17 11.30 -12.27
CA MET A 1 1.14 12.55 -11.49
C MET A 1 -0.13 12.63 -10.65
N ASP A 2 -1.30 12.33 -11.22
CA ASP A 2 -2.57 12.38 -10.48
C ASP A 2 -2.63 11.44 -9.27
N ASP A 3 -2.08 10.23 -9.37
CA ASP A 3 -1.99 9.28 -8.25
C ASP A 3 -1.09 9.80 -7.11
N ILE A 4 0.00 10.50 -7.46
CA ILE A 4 0.92 11.11 -6.48
C ILE A 4 0.20 12.21 -5.71
N LEU A 5 -0.51 13.09 -6.42
CA LEU A 5 -1.28 14.16 -5.82
C LEU A 5 -2.44 13.61 -4.98
N PHE A 6 -3.16 12.63 -5.48
CA PHE A 6 -4.20 11.94 -4.72
C PHE A 6 -3.63 11.37 -3.40
N THR A 7 -2.47 10.71 -3.46
CA THR A 7 -1.84 10.13 -2.27
C THR A 7 -1.42 11.19 -1.28
N TYR A 8 -0.57 12.14 -1.68
CA TYR A 8 0.03 13.09 -0.74
C TYR A 8 -0.92 14.22 -0.35
N GLU A 9 -1.73 14.71 -1.27
CA GLU A 9 -2.65 15.83 -1.04
C GLU A 9 -3.96 15.34 -0.42
N ASP A 10 -4.65 14.38 -1.06
CA ASP A 10 -6.00 13.99 -0.63
C ASP A 10 -5.99 12.98 0.52
N ILE A 11 -5.17 11.93 0.42
CA ILE A 11 -5.13 10.88 1.45
C ILE A 11 -4.30 11.33 2.66
N ILE A 12 -3.08 11.82 2.45
CA ILE A 12 -2.15 12.12 3.55
C ILE A 12 -2.43 13.48 4.18
N PHE A 13 -2.34 14.56 3.41
CA PHE A 13 -2.47 15.93 3.94
C PHE A 13 -3.89 16.28 4.36
N LYS A 14 -4.87 16.14 3.44
CA LYS A 14 -6.28 16.39 3.75
C LYS A 14 -6.87 15.33 4.68
N ASN A 15 -6.15 14.22 4.91
CA ASN A 15 -6.59 13.10 5.73
C ASN A 15 -8.02 12.66 5.38
N LYS A 16 -8.32 12.49 4.08
CA LYS A 16 -9.69 12.21 3.56
C LYS A 16 -10.40 11.07 4.31
N TRP A 17 -9.64 10.11 4.81
CA TRP A 17 -10.11 8.92 5.50
C TRP A 17 -10.10 9.00 7.03
N SER A 18 -9.81 10.18 7.60
CA SER A 18 -9.79 10.42 9.05
C SER A 18 -8.86 9.47 9.82
N ILE A 19 -7.72 9.11 9.23
CA ILE A 19 -6.73 8.22 9.83
C ILE A 19 -5.96 8.98 10.91
N LYS A 20 -6.01 8.50 12.15
CA LYS A 20 -5.52 9.23 13.33
C LYS A 20 -4.05 9.67 13.24
N TRP A 21 -3.16 8.82 12.73
CA TRP A 21 -1.72 9.11 12.66
C TRP A 21 -1.34 10.12 11.56
N LEU A 22 -2.18 10.28 10.53
CA LEU A 22 -1.97 11.27 9.48
C LEU A 22 -2.17 12.72 9.96
N ASN A 23 -2.79 12.91 11.12
CA ASN A 23 -2.94 14.24 11.74
C ASN A 23 -1.59 14.90 12.07
N ALA A 24 -0.50 14.13 12.14
CA ALA A 24 0.85 14.67 12.27
C ALA A 24 1.26 15.56 11.08
N TYR A 25 0.60 15.40 9.92
CA TYR A 25 0.91 16.12 8.68
C TYR A 25 0.00 17.32 8.42
N LYS A 26 -0.92 17.67 9.33
CA LYS A 26 -1.93 18.74 9.11
C LYS A 26 -1.34 20.12 8.78
N ASP A 27 -0.11 20.38 9.21
CA ASP A 27 0.55 21.69 9.09
C ASP A 27 1.55 21.76 7.92
N ILE A 28 1.68 20.68 7.12
CA ILE A 28 2.50 20.73 5.90
C ILE A 28 1.81 21.56 4.84
N LYS A 29 2.58 22.06 3.86
CA LYS A 29 2.05 22.72 2.68
C LYS A 29 2.47 21.96 1.44
N ILE A 30 1.51 21.68 0.56
CA ILE A 30 1.75 21.05 -0.74
C ILE A 30 1.40 22.07 -1.81
N SER A 31 2.34 22.35 -2.71
CA SER A 31 2.13 23.21 -3.87
C SER A 31 2.63 22.52 -5.13
N ARG A 32 1.98 22.80 -6.26
CA ARG A 32 2.47 22.38 -7.58
C ARG A 32 3.50 23.39 -8.06
N GLU A 33 4.65 22.88 -8.48
CA GLU A 33 5.67 23.68 -9.16
C GLU A 33 5.50 23.51 -10.68
N SER A 34 6.23 24.28 -11.48
CA SER A 34 6.14 24.20 -12.93
C SER A 34 6.48 22.79 -13.46
N GLY A 35 5.62 22.27 -14.34
CA GLY A 35 5.78 20.94 -14.93
C GLY A 35 5.27 19.80 -14.05
N ASN A 36 6.03 18.71 -13.96
CA ASN A 36 5.68 17.49 -13.22
C ASN A 36 6.32 17.45 -11.83
N GLN A 37 6.26 18.56 -11.10
CA GLN A 37 6.90 18.69 -9.78
C GLN A 37 5.90 19.11 -8.72
N ILE A 38 6.04 18.53 -7.54
CA ILE A 38 5.33 18.95 -6.34
C ILE A 38 6.36 19.40 -5.30
N LYS A 39 6.05 20.49 -4.62
CA LYS A 39 6.83 21.00 -3.50
C LYS A 39 6.06 20.75 -2.21
N ILE A 40 6.75 20.13 -1.26
CA ILE A 40 6.22 19.83 0.06
C ILE A 40 7.06 20.58 1.08
N THR A 41 6.40 21.44 1.86
CA THR A 41 7.04 22.28 2.88
C THR A 41 6.58 21.82 4.25
N PHE A 42 7.53 21.45 5.10
CA PHE A 42 7.29 21.07 6.49
C PHE A 42 7.45 22.30 7.40
N PRO A 43 6.70 22.39 8.52
CA PRO A 43 6.78 23.51 9.45
C PRO A 43 8.13 23.57 10.19
N SER A 44 8.80 22.44 10.36
CA SER A 44 10.14 22.34 10.95
C SER A 44 11.02 21.39 10.15
N ALA A 45 12.33 21.64 10.17
CA ALA A 45 13.32 20.73 9.60
C ALA A 45 13.58 19.58 10.58
N SER A 46 13.14 18.37 10.22
CA SER A 46 13.44 17.14 10.95
C SER A 46 13.95 16.07 9.98
N VAL A 47 14.82 15.19 10.49
CA VAL A 47 15.22 13.96 9.79
C VAL A 47 14.00 13.08 9.49
N ASP A 48 13.00 13.10 10.38
CA ASP A 48 11.80 12.28 10.27
C ASP A 48 10.90 12.68 9.09
N ASN A 49 11.07 13.90 8.55
CA ASN A 49 10.34 14.35 7.37
C ASN A 49 10.59 13.43 6.16
N ARG A 50 11.71 12.68 6.14
CA ARG A 50 11.97 11.68 5.10
C ARG A 50 10.96 10.55 5.09
N HIS A 51 10.41 10.16 6.24
CA HIS A 51 9.38 9.12 6.33
C HIS A 51 8.07 9.54 5.67
N PHE A 52 7.83 10.84 5.47
CA PHE A 52 6.69 11.30 4.69
C PHE A 52 6.71 10.71 3.26
N PHE A 53 7.90 10.60 2.65
CA PHE A 53 8.06 10.15 1.27
C PHE A 53 8.11 8.62 1.11
N THR A 54 8.04 7.86 2.20
CA THR A 54 8.03 6.37 2.13
C THR A 54 6.62 5.80 1.96
N ASN A 55 5.59 6.65 1.93
CA ASN A 55 4.21 6.22 1.67
C ASN A 55 4.06 5.71 0.23
N TYR A 56 3.38 4.57 0.08
CA TYR A 56 3.05 4.02 -1.24
C TYR A 56 2.11 4.94 -2.02
N ILE A 57 2.36 5.07 -3.32
CA ILE A 57 1.47 5.80 -4.21
C ILE A 57 0.21 4.98 -4.46
N LEU A 58 -0.93 5.57 -4.13
CA LEU A 58 -2.24 4.98 -4.24
C LEU A 58 -2.89 5.33 -5.59
N PRO A 59 -3.49 4.35 -6.30
CA PRO A 59 -4.10 4.56 -7.60
C PRO A 59 -5.44 5.31 -7.45
N LYS A 60 -5.44 6.58 -7.84
CA LYS A 60 -6.61 7.48 -7.80
C LYS A 60 -7.78 6.89 -8.56
N HIS A 61 -7.55 6.40 -9.78
CA HIS A 61 -8.60 5.88 -10.66
C HIS A 61 -9.36 4.68 -10.07
N ILE A 62 -8.78 3.98 -9.10
CA ILE A 62 -9.43 2.89 -8.37
C ILE A 62 -10.01 3.41 -7.06
N LEU A 63 -9.31 4.30 -6.33
CA LEU A 63 -9.63 4.61 -4.94
C LEU A 63 -10.37 5.94 -4.71
N THR A 64 -10.70 6.69 -5.77
CA THR A 64 -11.33 8.02 -5.63
C THR A 64 -12.63 7.97 -4.84
N ASP A 65 -13.46 6.93 -5.05
CA ASP A 65 -14.79 6.83 -4.45
C ASP A 65 -14.86 5.86 -3.26
N PHE A 66 -13.71 5.32 -2.83
CA PHE A 66 -13.64 4.37 -1.73
C PHE A 66 -13.44 5.09 -0.38
N ASP A 67 -14.17 4.62 0.63
CA ASP A 67 -13.82 4.90 2.01
C ASP A 67 -12.70 3.95 2.49
N PHE A 68 -12.14 4.25 3.67
CA PHE A 68 -11.01 3.49 4.20
C PHE A 68 -11.35 2.02 4.46
N GLN A 69 -12.57 1.74 4.91
CA GLN A 69 -12.97 0.38 5.25
C GLN A 69 -13.12 -0.48 4.00
N SER A 70 -13.80 0.07 2.99
CA SER A 70 -13.96 -0.54 1.66
C SER A 70 -12.60 -0.74 0.99
N TYR A 71 -11.69 0.22 1.11
CA TYR A 71 -10.31 0.05 0.64
C TYR A 71 -9.61 -1.12 1.33
N ARG A 72 -9.69 -1.24 2.66
CA ARG A 72 -9.06 -2.34 3.40
C ARG A 72 -9.60 -3.70 2.99
N GLU A 73 -10.91 -3.81 2.83
CA GLU A 73 -11.57 -5.06 2.43
C GLU A 73 -11.15 -5.46 1.01
N ILE A 74 -11.17 -4.53 0.07
CA ILE A 74 -10.72 -4.80 -1.31
C ILE A 74 -9.23 -5.09 -1.33
N PHE A 75 -8.41 -4.33 -0.60
CA PHE A 75 -6.97 -4.55 -0.54
C PHE A 75 -6.66 -5.95 0.00
N SER A 76 -7.44 -6.48 0.94
CA SER A 76 -7.23 -7.86 1.43
C SER A 76 -7.54 -8.96 0.41
N ILE A 77 -8.37 -8.66 -0.59
CA ILE A 77 -8.84 -9.63 -1.59
C ILE A 77 -8.06 -9.48 -2.91
N GLN A 78 -7.80 -8.24 -3.30
CA GLN A 78 -7.14 -7.86 -4.53
C GLN A 78 -6.33 -6.59 -4.28
N PRO A 79 -5.10 -6.71 -3.75
CA PRO A 79 -4.30 -5.54 -3.44
C PRO A 79 -4.02 -4.79 -4.75
N THR A 80 -4.21 -3.47 -4.71
CA THR A 80 -3.97 -2.65 -5.89
C THR A 80 -2.48 -2.34 -6.01
N TYR A 81 -1.79 -3.04 -6.89
CA TYR A 81 -0.35 -2.87 -7.09
C TYR A 81 -0.06 -1.77 -8.10
N THR A 82 0.77 -0.82 -7.71
CA THR A 82 1.50 0.05 -8.65
C THR A 82 2.74 -0.64 -9.23
N ASN A 83 3.07 -1.83 -8.70
CA ASN A 83 4.23 -2.62 -9.09
C ASN A 83 3.81 -3.79 -9.99
N CYS A 84 4.76 -4.26 -10.77
CA CYS A 84 4.72 -5.43 -11.66
C CYS A 84 4.31 -6.78 -11.04
N ALA A 85 4.11 -6.84 -9.71
CA ALA A 85 3.74 -8.05 -9.00
C ALA A 85 2.25 -8.08 -8.71
N ASN A 86 1.64 -9.27 -8.75
CA ASN A 86 0.22 -9.47 -8.48
C ASN A 86 -0.04 -10.77 -7.70
N ILE A 87 -1.03 -10.78 -6.81
CA ILE A 87 -1.46 -12.04 -6.18
C ILE A 87 -2.27 -12.87 -7.17
N VAL A 88 -1.95 -14.16 -7.24
CA VAL A 88 -2.67 -15.19 -7.99
C VAL A 88 -2.92 -16.40 -7.08
N SER A 89 -3.91 -17.23 -7.40
CA SER A 89 -4.08 -18.53 -6.75
C SER A 89 -3.05 -19.54 -7.29
N GLN A 90 -2.58 -20.43 -6.44
CA GLN A 90 -1.73 -21.54 -6.86
C GLN A 90 -2.54 -22.54 -7.68
N THR A 91 -2.03 -22.94 -8.84
CA THR A 91 -2.77 -23.80 -9.79
C THR A 91 -3.12 -25.17 -9.22
N SER A 92 -2.38 -25.65 -8.20
CA SER A 92 -2.60 -26.93 -7.52
C SER A 92 -3.41 -26.82 -6.22
N ASP A 93 -3.57 -25.62 -5.67
CA ASP A 93 -4.30 -25.37 -4.43
C ASP A 93 -4.97 -24.00 -4.49
N GLN A 94 -6.29 -24.01 -4.70
CA GLN A 94 -7.12 -22.81 -4.79
C GLN A 94 -7.16 -21.97 -3.50
N TYR A 95 -6.72 -22.53 -2.37
CA TYR A 95 -6.64 -21.84 -1.07
C TYR A 95 -5.25 -21.26 -0.79
N SER A 96 -4.26 -21.55 -1.65
CA SER A 96 -2.92 -20.98 -1.56
C SER A 96 -2.80 -19.77 -2.49
N LEU A 97 -2.37 -18.64 -1.94
CA LEU A 97 -2.11 -17.40 -2.68
C LEU A 97 -0.61 -17.23 -2.89
N ILE A 98 -0.22 -16.83 -4.10
CA ILE A 98 1.16 -16.53 -4.48
C ILE A 98 1.23 -15.09 -4.99
N PHE A 99 2.18 -14.31 -4.51
CA PHE A 99 2.61 -13.09 -5.19
C PHE A 99 3.43 -13.50 -6.40
N ASN A 100 2.86 -13.36 -7.59
CA ASN A 100 3.53 -13.50 -8.86
C ASN A 100 4.31 -12.22 -9.17
N ALA A 101 5.62 -12.33 -9.31
CA ALA A 101 6.52 -11.24 -9.63
C ALA A 101 7.25 -11.46 -10.97
N VAL A 102 6.75 -12.34 -11.84
CA VAL A 102 7.36 -12.68 -13.14
C VAL A 102 7.57 -11.44 -14.04
N ASN A 103 6.72 -10.43 -13.91
CA ASN A 103 6.85 -9.19 -14.68
C ASN A 103 7.75 -8.13 -14.02
N CYS A 104 8.34 -8.45 -12.86
CA CYS A 104 9.23 -7.56 -12.14
C CYS A 104 10.67 -7.76 -12.57
N LYS A 105 11.18 -6.80 -13.34
CA LYS A 105 12.55 -6.84 -13.91
C LYS A 105 13.65 -6.70 -12.86
N ASP A 106 13.32 -6.19 -11.67
CA ASP A 106 14.26 -5.87 -10.60
C ASP A 106 14.29 -6.93 -9.48
N THR A 107 13.61 -8.06 -9.63
CA THR A 107 13.65 -9.19 -8.68
C THR A 107 14.22 -10.44 -9.35
N HIS A 108 15.02 -11.21 -8.60
CA HIS A 108 15.52 -12.52 -9.03
C HIS A 108 14.58 -13.67 -8.65
N LEU A 109 13.46 -13.36 -7.97
CA LEU A 109 12.48 -14.34 -7.50
C LEU A 109 11.13 -14.11 -8.18
N ASN A 110 10.61 -15.16 -8.82
CA ASN A 110 9.37 -15.11 -9.60
C ASN A 110 8.10 -15.22 -8.74
N PHE A 111 8.19 -15.77 -7.52
CA PHE A 111 7.03 -16.05 -6.66
C PHE A 111 7.35 -15.86 -5.17
N TYR A 112 6.43 -15.27 -4.41
CA TYR A 112 6.40 -15.36 -2.94
C TYR A 112 5.12 -16.07 -2.50
N GLN A 113 5.22 -17.12 -1.69
CA GLN A 113 4.05 -17.84 -1.17
C GLN A 113 3.49 -17.12 0.07
N ILE A 114 2.20 -16.82 0.06
CA ILE A 114 1.46 -16.44 1.26
C ILE A 114 1.13 -17.74 1.99
N LYS A 115 1.47 -17.83 3.29
CA LYS A 115 1.22 -19.03 4.11
C LYS A 115 -0.24 -19.50 3.93
N ASN A 116 -0.41 -20.79 3.67
CA ASN A 116 -1.71 -21.43 3.54
C ASN A 116 -2.47 -21.31 4.87
N LEU A 117 -3.60 -20.59 4.84
CA LEU A 117 -4.51 -20.51 5.96
C LEU A 117 -5.92 -20.82 5.43
N ILE A 118 -6.49 -21.90 5.98
CA ILE A 118 -7.68 -22.64 5.52
C ILE A 118 -8.92 -21.74 5.31
N SER A 119 -8.97 -20.56 5.92
CA SER A 119 -10.05 -19.58 5.74
C SER A 119 -9.58 -18.14 5.99
N PHE A 120 -10.36 -17.16 5.51
CA PHE A 120 -10.13 -15.73 5.76
C PHE A 120 -10.16 -15.40 7.26
N ASP A 121 -11.01 -16.08 8.04
CA ASP A 121 -11.04 -15.93 9.49
C ASP A 121 -9.72 -16.42 10.13
N SER A 122 -9.16 -17.53 9.65
CA SER A 122 -7.85 -18.01 10.09
C SER A 122 -6.71 -17.07 9.69
N PHE A 123 -6.78 -16.47 8.49
CA PHE A 123 -5.85 -15.43 8.06
C PHE A 123 -5.91 -14.20 8.97
N LYS A 124 -7.10 -13.65 9.19
CA LYS A 124 -7.32 -12.49 10.06
C LYS A 124 -6.81 -12.74 11.48
N GLN A 125 -7.10 -13.91 12.03
CA GLN A 125 -6.65 -14.29 13.37
C GLN A 125 -5.12 -14.44 13.45
N SER A 126 -4.45 -14.92 12.39
CA SER A 126 -2.99 -15.02 12.35
C SER A 126 -2.30 -13.65 12.36
N VAL A 127 -2.84 -12.69 11.59
CA VAL A 127 -2.33 -11.31 11.50
C VAL A 127 -2.57 -10.53 12.80
N GLU A 128 -3.71 -10.78 13.47
CA GLU A 128 -4.09 -10.09 14.71
C GLU A 128 -3.42 -10.68 15.96
N SER A 129 -3.06 -11.97 15.97
CA SER A 129 -2.55 -12.67 17.17
C SER A 129 -1.04 -12.86 17.26
N LYS A 130 -0.32 -12.83 16.13
CA LYS A 130 1.15 -12.95 16.10
C LYS A 130 1.68 -11.98 15.07
N ALA A 131 2.64 -11.14 15.45
CA ALA A 131 3.37 -10.24 14.55
C ALA A 131 4.30 -10.99 13.58
N ASP A 132 3.87 -12.15 13.08
CA ASP A 132 4.62 -12.99 12.16
C ASP A 132 4.37 -12.52 10.72
N SER A 133 5.45 -12.49 9.93
CA SER A 133 5.38 -12.19 8.50
C SER A 133 4.43 -13.17 7.79
N ILE A 134 3.49 -12.63 7.03
CA ILE A 134 2.58 -13.37 6.14
C ILE A 134 3.27 -13.95 4.90
N VAL A 135 4.56 -13.62 4.71
CA VAL A 135 5.39 -14.04 3.58
C VAL A 135 6.44 -15.04 4.08
N ASP A 136 6.42 -16.27 3.55
CA ASP A 136 7.55 -17.19 3.63
C ASP A 136 8.40 -17.04 2.36
N VAL A 137 9.72 -16.95 2.55
CA VAL A 137 10.69 -16.92 1.46
C VAL A 137 11.21 -18.35 1.26
N TYR A 138 10.93 -18.94 0.11
CA TYR A 138 11.60 -20.16 -0.35
C TYR A 138 12.75 -19.76 -1.29
N ILE A 139 13.96 -20.23 -1.01
CA ILE A 139 15.16 -20.10 -1.86
C ILE A 139 15.22 -21.31 -2.79
#